data_AF-A0A3D6BW35-F1
#
_entry.id   AF-A0A3D6BW35-F1
#
_cell.length_a   1.000
_cell.length_b   1.000
_cell.length_c   1.000
_cell.angle_alpha   90.00
_cell.angle_beta   90.00
_cell.angle_gamma   90.00
#
_symmetry.space_group_name_H-M   'P 1'
#
loop_
_entity.id
_entity.type
_entity.pdbx_description
1 polymer ?
#
loop_
_entity_poly.entity_id
_entity_poly.type
_entity_poly.pdbx_seq_one_letter_code
_entity_poly.pdbx_strand_id
1 'polypeptide(L)'
;HRYLGIFLGIQFLMWTVSGMYFSWTDIDEIHGDQFKKETPKQTAFFNLLGTAKLNSEKPIQTLELLEIANEPYYWINEANLFSAKTGNVKKGITKAEA
;
A
#
# COMPACT_ATOMS: atom_id res chain seq x y z
N HIS A 1 -54.61 11.31 -7.84
CA HIS A 1 -53.76 12.27 -8.58
C HIS A 1 -53.17 13.39 -7.70
N ARG A 2 -53.98 14.18 -6.97
CA ARG A 2 -53.49 15.34 -6.18
C ARG A 2 -52.46 15.00 -5.08
N TYR A 3 -52.70 13.97 -4.27
CA TYR A 3 -51.78 13.55 -3.20
C TYR A 3 -50.51 12.86 -3.74
N LEU A 4 -50.61 12.23 -4.91
CA LEU A 4 -49.46 11.57 -5.55
C LEU A 4 -48.42 12.61 -5.98
N GLY A 5 -48.85 13.75 -6.54
CA GLY A 5 -47.94 14.85 -6.87
C GLY A 5 -47.24 15.45 -5.65
N ILE A 6 -47.96 15.57 -4.52
CA ILE A 6 -47.38 16.06 -3.25
C ILE A 6 -46.34 15.06 -2.72
N PHE A 7 -46.66 13.76 -2.74
CA PHE A 7 -45.73 12.72 -2.32
C PHE A 7 -44.46 12.73 -3.19
N LEU A 8 -44.61 12.75 -4.52
CA LEU A 8 -43.47 12.79 -5.45
C LEU A 8 -42.65 14.08 -5.32
N GLY A 9 -43.28 15.22 -5.08
CA GLY A 9 -42.58 16.49 -4.84
C GLY A 9 -41.73 16.45 -3.58
N ILE A 10 -42.25 15.89 -2.49
CA ILE A 10 -41.51 15.70 -1.25
C ILE A 10 -40.33 14.72 -1.45
N GLN A 11 -40.54 13.63 -2.20
CA GLN A 11 -39.46 12.69 -2.55
C GLN A 11 -38.36 13.38 -3.37
N PHE A 12 -38.74 14.19 -4.36
CA PHE A 12 -37.78 14.94 -5.19
C PHE A 12 -37.02 16.01 -4.40
N LEU A 13 -37.69 16.69 -3.46
CA LEU A 13 -37.05 17.64 -2.55
C LEU A 13 -36.04 16.96 -1.64
N MET A 14 -36.40 15.83 -1.02
CA MET A 14 -35.46 15.05 -0.21
C MET A 14 -34.25 14.61 -1.05
N TRP A 15 -34.48 14.12 -2.27
CA TRP A 15 -33.41 13.73 -3.19
C TRP A 15 -32.48 14.88 -3.55
N THR A 16 -33.03 16.06 -3.83
CA THR A 16 -32.26 17.26 -4.20
C THR A 16 -31.42 17.77 -3.02
N VAL A 17 -32.01 17.80 -1.82
CA VAL A 17 -31.30 18.21 -0.59
C VAL A 17 -30.20 17.21 -0.23
N SER A 18 -30.43 15.90 -0.39
CA SER A 18 -29.38 14.89 -0.21
C SER A 18 -28.22 15.10 -1.18
N GLY A 19 -28.49 15.30 -2.48
CA GLY A 19 -27.44 15.58 -3.47
C GLY A 19 -26.66 16.85 -3.18
N MET A 20 -27.34 17.93 -2.77
CA MET A 20 -26.70 19.18 -2.36
C MET A 20 -25.89 19.00 -1.07
N TYR A 21 -26.40 18.26 -0.09
CA TYR A 21 -25.70 17.93 1.15
C TYR A 21 -24.42 17.14 0.87
N PHE A 22 -24.46 16.09 0.04
CA PHE A 22 -23.25 15.36 -0.35
C PHE A 22 -22.28 16.18 -1.20
N SER A 23 -22.76 17.16 -1.96
CA SER A 23 -21.90 18.06 -2.74
C SER A 23 -21.25 19.15 -1.90
N TRP A 24 -21.88 19.56 -0.80
CA TRP A 24 -21.37 20.61 0.10
C TRP A 24 -20.62 20.04 1.30
N THR A 25 -20.97 18.83 1.75
CA THR A 25 -20.26 18.14 2.83
C THR A 25 -18.96 17.59 2.25
N ASP A 26 -17.96 18.44 2.42
CA ASP A 26 -16.57 18.29 2.08
C ASP A 26 -16.07 16.83 2.12
N ILE A 27 -15.78 16.27 0.94
CA ILE A 27 -15.13 14.96 0.80
C ILE A 27 -13.60 15.09 1.00
N ASP A 28 -13.11 16.29 1.35
CA ASP A 28 -11.69 16.56 1.55
C ASP A 28 -11.08 15.71 2.67
N GLU A 29 -11.88 15.18 3.61
CA GLU A 29 -11.38 14.29 4.69
C GLU A 29 -11.29 12.80 4.31
N ILE A 30 -11.85 12.39 3.16
CA ILE A 30 -11.78 11.00 2.64
C ILE A 30 -10.68 10.86 1.57
N HIS A 31 -9.95 11.93 1.28
CA HIS A 31 -8.66 11.77 0.62
C HIS A 31 -7.71 11.23 1.69
N GLY A 32 -7.21 10.02 1.48
CA GLY A 32 -6.27 9.34 2.37
C GLY A 32 -4.92 10.05 2.56
N ASP A 33 -4.89 11.38 2.46
CA ASP A 33 -3.78 12.24 2.79
C ASP A 33 -3.41 12.15 4.28
N GLN A 34 -4.36 11.76 5.14
CA GLN A 34 -4.10 11.31 6.50
C GLN A 34 -3.21 10.04 6.54
N PHE A 35 -3.29 9.16 5.55
CA PHE A 35 -2.36 8.02 5.36
C PHE A 35 -1.09 8.40 4.58
N LYS A 36 -1.05 9.55 3.89
CA LYS A 36 0.16 10.06 3.22
C LYS A 36 1.11 10.81 4.17
N LYS A 37 0.68 11.12 5.40
CA LYS A 37 1.40 12.03 6.30
C LYS A 37 2.45 11.41 7.21
N GLU A 38 2.70 10.12 7.10
CA GLU A 38 3.91 9.55 7.65
C GLU A 38 4.80 9.19 6.46
N THR A 39 5.83 9.99 6.22
CA THR A 39 7.00 9.45 5.51
C THR A 39 7.34 8.15 6.23
N PRO A 40 7.17 6.98 5.60
CA PRO A 40 7.44 5.73 6.27
C PRO A 40 8.84 5.83 6.82
N LYS A 41 8.98 5.74 8.15
CA LYS A 41 10.29 5.77 8.80
C LYS A 41 11.09 4.67 8.14
N GLN A 42 12.03 5.05 7.27
CA GLN A 42 12.89 4.09 6.62
C GLN A 42 13.67 3.41 7.74
N THR A 43 13.37 2.14 7.99
CA THR A 43 14.04 1.38 9.04
C THR A 43 15.51 1.25 8.65
N ALA A 44 16.39 1.77 9.49
CA ALA A 44 17.82 1.63 9.31
C ALA A 44 18.25 0.24 9.77
N PHE A 45 19.04 -0.46 8.96
CA PHE A 45 19.56 -1.78 9.28
C PHE A 45 21.08 -1.75 9.43
N PHE A 46 21.60 -2.49 10.41
CA PHE A 46 23.03 -2.68 10.65
C PHE A 46 23.44 -4.12 10.36
N ASN A 47 24.75 -4.35 10.17
CA ASN A 47 25.35 -5.67 9.93
C ASN A 47 24.74 -6.41 8.71
N LEU A 48 24.47 -5.66 7.65
CA LEU A 48 24.03 -6.23 6.38
C LEU A 48 25.16 -7.03 5.74
N LEU A 49 24.80 -8.17 5.16
CA LEU A 49 25.72 -9.08 4.48
C LEU A 49 26.23 -8.41 3.20
N GLY A 50 27.53 -8.15 3.14
CA GLY A 50 28.15 -7.52 1.98
C GLY A 50 27.92 -8.34 0.70
N THR A 51 27.77 -7.64 -0.42
CA THR A 51 27.41 -8.24 -1.72
C THR A 51 28.38 -9.32 -2.20
N ALA A 52 29.66 -9.23 -1.81
CA ALA A 52 30.68 -10.24 -2.10
C ALA A 52 30.40 -11.63 -1.48
N LYS A 53 29.56 -11.69 -0.44
CA LYS A 53 29.17 -12.93 0.24
C LYS A 53 27.82 -13.47 -0.24
N LEU A 54 27.13 -12.76 -1.12
CA LEU A 54 25.88 -13.24 -1.71
C LEU A 54 26.22 -14.33 -2.72
N ASN A 55 25.66 -15.52 -2.51
CA ASN A 55 25.88 -16.67 -3.37
C ASN A 55 25.03 -16.56 -4.65
N SER A 56 25.26 -15.50 -5.44
CA SER A 56 24.57 -15.26 -6.70
C SER A 56 25.35 -15.88 -7.85
N GLU A 57 24.73 -16.85 -8.54
CA GLU A 57 25.31 -17.49 -9.73
C GLU A 57 25.40 -16.53 -10.93
N LYS A 58 24.60 -15.47 -10.92
CA LYS A 58 24.52 -14.46 -11.99
C LYS A 58 25.10 -13.13 -11.53
N PRO A 59 25.68 -12.33 -12.45
CA PRO A 59 26.08 -10.97 -12.14
C PRO A 59 24.88 -10.14 -11.65
N ILE A 60 25.13 -9.31 -10.63
CA ILE A 60 24.14 -8.41 -10.04
C ILE A 60 24.07 -7.15 -10.91
N GLN A 61 22.92 -6.92 -11.54
CA GLN A 61 22.61 -5.73 -12.35
C GLN A 61 21.81 -4.72 -11.54
N THR A 62 20.84 -5.20 -10.74
CA THR A 62 20.04 -4.38 -9.84
C THR A 62 20.07 -4.98 -8.43
N LEU A 63 20.11 -4.09 -7.43
CA LEU A 63 20.12 -4.43 -6.01
C LEU A 63 19.29 -3.41 -5.24
N GLU A 64 18.19 -3.87 -4.66
CA GLU A 64 17.33 -3.04 -3.80
C GLU A 64 17.28 -3.63 -2.39
N LEU A 65 17.29 -2.76 -1.37
CA LEU A 65 17.10 -3.14 0.03
C LEU A 65 15.62 -2.95 0.39
N LEU A 66 14.95 -4.05 0.69
CA LEU A 66 13.55 -4.08 1.08
C LEU A 66 13.42 -4.44 2.57
N GLU A 67 12.40 -3.89 3.22
CA GLU A 67 11.96 -4.29 4.54
C GLU A 67 10.69 -5.13 4.42
N ILE A 68 10.71 -6.35 4.98
CA ILE A 68 9.53 -7.21 5.04
C ILE A 68 9.41 -7.73 6.47
N ALA A 69 8.33 -7.36 7.16
CA ALA A 69 8.09 -7.70 8.56
C ALA A 69 9.27 -7.33 9.50
N ASN A 70 9.79 -6.10 9.38
CA ASN A 70 10.96 -5.58 10.11
C ASN A 70 12.29 -6.32 9.84
N GLU A 71 12.34 -7.17 8.83
CA GLU A 71 13.56 -7.88 8.42
C GLU A 71 14.06 -7.36 7.07
N PRO A 72 15.39 -7.13 6.91
CA PRO A 72 15.94 -6.62 5.67
C PRO A 72 16.20 -7.73 4.65
N TYR A 73 15.86 -7.47 3.39
CA TYR A 73 16.05 -8.35 2.26
C TYR A 73 16.69 -7.62 1.07
N TYR A 74 17.51 -8.33 0.31
CA TYR A 74 18.02 -7.89 -0.99
C TYR A 74 17.14 -8.43 -2.09
N TRP A 75 16.59 -7.53 -2.91
CA TRP A 75 15.94 -7.85 -4.16
C TRP A 75 16.96 -7.70 -5.29
N ILE A 76 17.32 -8.82 -5.91
CA ILE A 76 18.41 -8.89 -6.88
C ILE A 76 17.83 -9.20 -8.25
N ASN A 77 18.25 -8.41 -9.25
CA ASN A 77 17.87 -8.59 -10.66
C ASN A 77 16.35 -8.68 -10.87
N GLU A 78 15.59 -7.94 -10.05
CA GLU A 78 14.13 -7.90 -10.08
C GLU A 78 13.44 -9.28 -9.99
N ALA A 79 14.13 -10.29 -9.46
CA ALA A 79 13.67 -11.67 -9.54
C ALA A 79 13.87 -12.48 -8.26
N ASN A 80 14.98 -12.26 -7.53
CA ASN A 80 15.36 -13.11 -6.41
C ASN A 80 15.43 -12.30 -5.11
N LEU A 81 14.81 -12.83 -4.06
CA LEU A 81 14.82 -12.23 -2.73
C LEU A 81 15.78 -13.00 -1.82
N PHE A 82 16.76 -12.30 -1.26
CA PHE A 82 17.74 -12.85 -0.33
C PHE A 82 17.61 -12.15 1.03
N SER A 83 17.73 -12.88 2.14
CA SER A 83 17.84 -12.23 3.45
C SER A 83 19.13 -11.41 3.50
N ALA A 84 19.03 -10.11 3.82
CA ALA A 84 20.19 -9.24 3.87
C ALA A 84 21.08 -9.49 5.11
N LYS A 85 20.64 -10.33 6.07
CA LYS A 85 21.45 -10.75 7.23
C LYS A 85 22.18 -12.07 6.98
N THR A 86 21.53 -13.03 6.31
CA THR A 86 22.02 -14.41 6.19
C THR A 86 22.47 -14.81 4.79
N GLY A 87 22.03 -14.09 3.75
CA GLY A 87 22.27 -14.45 2.35
C GLY A 87 21.43 -15.62 1.85
N ASN A 88 20.48 -16.13 2.65
CA ASN A 88 19.59 -17.21 2.24
C ASN A 88 18.51 -16.70 1.29
N VAL A 89 18.24 -17.46 0.22
CA VAL A 89 17.15 -17.18 -0.72
C VAL A 89 15.80 -17.43 -0.05
N LYS A 90 14.93 -16.43 0.01
CA LYS A 90 13.51 -16.63 0.34
C LYS A 90 12.82 -17.12 -0.93
N LYS A 91 12.56 -18.43 -1.02
CA LYS A 91 11.80 -19.04 -2.12
C LYS A 91 10.31 -18.72 -1.98
N GLY A 92 9.92 -17.54 -2.46
CA GLY A 92 8.52 -17.13 -2.64
C GLY A 92 7.71 -16.93 -1.35
N ILE A 93 6.56 -16.28 -1.50
CA ILE A 93 5.54 -16.20 -0.47
C ILE A 93 4.91 -17.59 -0.39
N THR A 94 5.24 -18.37 0.64
CA THR A 94 4.47 -19.59 0.91
C THR A 94 3.05 -19.17 1.24
N LYS A 95 2.08 -19.89 0.66
CA LYS A 95 0.62 -19.70 0.78
C LYS A 95 0.05 -19.57 2.21
N ALA A 96 0.90 -19.68 3.24
CA ALA A 96 0.56 -19.54 4.65
C ALA A 96 0.57 -18.07 5.15
N GLU A 97 0.99 -17.10 4.33
CA GLU A 97 1.04 -15.67 4.68
C GLU A 97 -0.06 -14.83 3.97
N ALA A 98 -1.12 -15.46 3.45
CA ALA A 98 -2.26 -14.79 2.78
C ALA A 98 -3.59 -15.03 3.51
#